data_AF-A0A821IVR4-F1
#
_entry.id   AF-A0A821IVR4-F1
#
_cell.length_a   1.000
_cell.length_b   1.000
_cell.length_c   1.000
_cell.angle_alpha   90.00
_cell.angle_beta   90.00
_cell.angle_gamma   90.00
#
_symmetry.space_group_name_H-M   'P 1'
#
loop_
_entity.id
_entity.type
_entity.pdbx_description
1 polymer ?
#
loop_
_entity_poly.entity_id
_entity_poly.type
_entity_poly.pdbx_seq_one_letter_code
_entity_poly.pdbx_strand_id
1 'polypeptide(L)'
;INPAARRALLIAGQPGTGKTAIAMGIAQALGSDTPFTAMSGSEIFSLEMSKTEALTQAFRRSIGVRIKEEAEFIEGEVVEIQIDRPATGTVQI
;
A
#
# COMPACT_ATOMS: atom_id res chain seq x y z
N ILE A 1 -24.95 -4.13 -8.28
CA ILE A 1 -23.89 -3.29 -7.66
C ILE A 1 -24.60 -2.36 -6.68
N ASN A 2 -24.37 -2.47 -5.37
CA ASN A 2 -25.07 -1.63 -4.39
C ASN A 2 -24.55 -0.18 -4.50
N PRO A 3 -25.39 0.83 -4.82
CA PRO A 3 -24.95 2.21 -4.97
C PRO A 3 -24.37 2.81 -3.66
N ALA A 4 -24.64 2.19 -2.51
CA ALA A 4 -24.08 2.60 -1.22
C ALA A 4 -22.60 2.22 -1.02
N ALA A 5 -22.00 1.43 -1.92
CA ALA A 5 -20.67 0.82 -1.76
C ALA A 5 -19.49 1.74 -2.13
N ARG A 6 -19.73 2.99 -2.52
CA ARG A 6 -18.67 3.96 -2.87
C ARG A 6 -18.84 5.24 -2.08
N ARG A 7 -18.18 5.31 -0.93
CA ARG A 7 -18.17 6.49 -0.07
C ARG A 7 -16.74 6.96 0.12
N ALA A 8 -16.55 8.26 0.21
CA ALA A 8 -15.29 8.88 0.57
C ALA A 8 -15.37 9.44 2.00
N LEU A 9 -14.26 9.40 2.71
CA LEU A 9 -14.09 10.01 4.03
C LEU A 9 -12.98 11.05 3.93
N LEU A 10 -13.22 12.26 4.44
CA LEU A 10 -12.22 13.31 4.56
C LEU A 10 -11.84 13.51 6.04
N ILE A 11 -10.56 13.36 6.36
CA ILE A 11 -10.02 13.64 7.69
C ILE A 11 -9.20 14.93 7.61
N ALA A 12 -9.67 16.00 8.26
CA ALA A 12 -9.04 17.32 8.26
C ALA A 12 -8.54 17.71 9.67
N GLY A 13 -7.47 18.52 9.71
CA GLY A 13 -6.85 18.98 10.97
C GLY A 13 -5.44 19.51 10.74
N GLN A 14 -4.84 20.18 11.73
CA GLN A 14 -3.48 20.73 11.65
C GLN A 14 -2.42 19.64 11.36
N PRO A 15 -1.27 19.98 10.74
CA PRO A 15 -0.17 19.02 10.57
C PRO A 15 0.22 18.36 11.90
N GLY A 16 0.62 17.08 11.88
CA GLY A 16 1.02 16.35 13.08
C GLY A 16 -0.11 15.77 13.94
N THR A 17 -1.39 16.03 13.65
CA THR A 17 -2.54 15.52 14.45
C THR A 17 -2.94 14.06 14.15
N GLY A 18 -2.02 13.23 13.67
CA GLY A 18 -2.29 11.79 13.50
C GLY A 18 -3.25 11.37 12.39
N LYS A 19 -3.61 12.24 11.45
CA LYS A 19 -4.55 11.91 10.33
C LYS A 19 -4.14 10.65 9.56
N THR A 20 -2.87 10.57 9.17
CA THR A 20 -2.31 9.40 8.47
C THR A 20 -2.23 8.18 9.39
N ALA A 21 -1.89 8.38 10.67
CA ALA A 21 -1.83 7.29 11.64
C ALA A 21 -3.21 6.65 11.87
N ILE A 22 -4.27 7.45 11.91
CA ILE A 22 -5.65 6.95 11.99
C ILE A 22 -5.99 6.12 10.75
N ALA A 23 -5.67 6.62 9.54
CA ALA A 23 -5.92 5.87 8.30
C ALA A 23 -5.17 4.52 8.28
N MET A 24 -3.91 4.50 8.72
CA MET A 24 -3.12 3.27 8.85
C MET A 24 -3.70 2.33 9.92
N GLY A 25 -4.17 2.86 11.05
CA GLY A 25 -4.82 2.07 12.10
C GLY A 25 -6.11 1.42 11.62
N ILE A 26 -6.93 2.15 10.86
CA ILE A 26 -8.13 1.59 10.21
C ILE A 26 -7.74 0.47 9.24
N ALA A 27 -6.71 0.68 8.42
CA ALA A 27 -6.22 -0.33 7.49
C ALA A 27 -5.79 -1.63 8.20
N GLN A 28 -5.04 -1.50 9.29
CA GLN A 28 -4.61 -2.65 10.11
C GLN A 28 -5.80 -3.37 10.76
N ALA A 29 -6.82 -2.64 11.21
CA ALA A 29 -8.02 -3.20 11.81
C ALA A 29 -8.90 -4.00 10.82
N LEU A 30 -8.78 -3.74 9.51
CA LEU A 30 -9.47 -4.51 8.46
C LEU A 30 -8.83 -5.90 8.21
N GLY A 31 -7.66 -6.18 8.79
CA GLY A 31 -6.93 -7.43 8.65
C GLY A 31 -5.91 -7.42 7.51
N SER A 32 -4.93 -8.31 7.60
CA SER A 32 -3.83 -8.47 6.62
C SER A 32 -4.29 -8.76 5.19
N ASP A 33 -5.48 -9.34 5.06
CA ASP A 33 -6.03 -9.80 3.77
C ASP A 33 -6.75 -8.68 3.01
N THR A 34 -6.92 -7.51 3.63
CA THR A 34 -7.59 -6.37 3.02
C THR A 34 -6.54 -5.41 2.45
N PRO A 35 -6.50 -5.18 1.13
CA PRO A 35 -5.52 -4.28 0.54
C PRO A 35 -5.80 -2.83 0.92
N PHE A 36 -4.73 -2.11 1.27
CA PHE A 36 -4.77 -0.68 1.56
C PHE A 36 -3.65 0.02 0.77
N THR A 37 -4.02 0.99 -0.06
CA THR A 37 -3.06 1.77 -0.85
C THR A 37 -2.96 3.18 -0.27
N ALA A 38 -1.79 3.50 0.30
CA ALA A 38 -1.43 4.88 0.60
C ALA A 38 -0.86 5.55 -0.66
N MET A 39 -1.30 6.77 -0.95
CA MET A 39 -0.82 7.55 -2.10
C MET A 39 -0.76 9.02 -1.70
N SER A 40 0.36 9.68 -2.01
CA SER A 40 0.45 11.14 -1.96
C SER A 40 -0.22 11.76 -3.20
N GLY A 41 -0.91 12.89 -3.03
CA GLY A 41 -1.51 13.61 -4.16
C GLY A 41 -0.48 14.06 -5.21
N SER A 42 0.78 14.27 -4.81
CA SER A 42 1.87 14.60 -5.73
C SER A 42 2.23 13.45 -6.68
N GLU A 43 2.01 12.20 -6.29
CA GLU A 43 2.32 11.01 -7.11
C GLU A 43 1.41 10.91 -8.34
N ILE A 44 0.26 11.59 -8.34
CA ILE A 44 -0.68 11.61 -9.48
C ILE A 44 -0.10 12.44 -10.65
N PHE A 45 0.79 13.39 -10.35
CA PHE A 45 1.39 14.26 -11.35
C PHE A 45 2.73 13.66 -11.81
N SER A 46 2.71 12.95 -12.94
CA SER A 46 3.91 12.39 -13.57
C SER A 46 3.99 12.84 -15.04
N LEU A 47 5.22 12.94 -15.55
CA LEU A 47 5.50 13.14 -16.98
C LEU A 47 5.35 11.84 -17.78
N GLU A 48 5.55 10.70 -17.13
CA GLU A 48 5.58 9.37 -17.77
C GLU A 48 4.18 8.75 -17.90
N MET A 49 3.22 9.21 -17.07
CA MET A 49 1.91 8.59 -16.95
C MET A 49 0.81 9.65 -16.80
N SER A 50 -0.33 9.41 -17.44
CA SER A 50 -1.49 10.30 -17.31
C SER A 50 -2.09 10.26 -15.91
N LYS A 51 -2.64 11.39 -15.45
CA LYS A 51 -3.33 11.51 -14.15
C LYS A 51 -4.44 10.48 -13.97
N THR A 52 -5.19 10.19 -15.04
CA THR A 52 -6.27 9.19 -15.03
C THR A 52 -5.73 7.78 -14.84
N GLU A 53 -4.61 7.45 -15.48
CA GLU A 53 -3.97 6.14 -15.33
C GLU A 53 -3.39 5.97 -13.93
N ALA A 54 -2.75 7.02 -13.38
CA ALA A 54 -2.25 7.02 -12.00
C ALA A 54 -3.36 6.69 -10.99
N LEU A 55 -4.51 7.35 -11.10
CA LEU A 55 -5.69 7.09 -10.26
C LEU A 55 -6.26 5.69 -10.50
N THR A 56 -6.35 5.27 -11.77
CA THR A 56 -6.88 3.93 -12.12
C THR A 56 -6.03 2.84 -11.49
N GLN A 57 -4.71 2.96 -11.52
CA GLN A 57 -3.79 2.03 -10.87
C GLN A 57 -3.94 2.06 -9.35
N ALA A 58 -4.07 3.25 -8.74
CA ALA A 58 -4.32 3.38 -7.30
C ALA A 58 -5.57 2.62 -6.85
N PHE A 59 -6.67 2.75 -7.61
CA PHE A 59 -7.90 2.01 -7.34
C PHE A 59 -7.74 0.51 -7.54
N ARG A 60 -7.05 0.07 -8.61
CA ARG A 60 -6.79 -1.36 -8.85
C ARG A 60 -5.96 -2.00 -7.74
N ARG A 61 -4.92 -1.32 -7.24
CA ARG A 61 -4.10 -1.78 -6.10
C ARG A 61 -4.92 -1.92 -4.80
N SER A 62 -6.00 -1.15 -4.68
CA SER A 62 -6.89 -1.17 -3.51
C SER A 62 -8.01 -2.20 -3.59
N ILE A 63 -8.07 -3.01 -4.65
CA ILE A 63 -9.10 -4.04 -4.85
C ILE A 63 -8.44 -5.41 -4.83
N GLY A 64 -8.78 -6.21 -3.82
CA GLY A 64 -8.23 -7.55 -3.64
C GLY A 64 -9.16 -8.61 -4.23
N VAL A 65 -8.57 -9.61 -4.88
CA VAL A 65 -9.26 -10.84 -5.32
C VAL A 65 -8.64 -12.00 -4.55
N ARG A 66 -9.46 -12.76 -3.81
CA ARG A 66 -9.01 -13.92 -3.05
C ARG A 66 -9.33 -15.19 -3.82
N ILE A 67 -8.30 -15.94 -4.18
CA ILE A 67 -8.39 -17.26 -4.81
C ILE A 67 -7.86 -18.27 -3.80
N LYS A 68 -8.58 -19.38 -3.62
CA LYS A 68 -8.15 -20.47 -2.74
C LYS A 68 -7.44 -21.52 -3.59
N GLU A 69 -6.25 -21.91 -3.19
CA GLU A 69 -5.43 -22.94 -3.83
C GLU A 69 -4.74 -23.77 -2.74
N GLU A 70 -4.43 -25.03 -3.05
CA GLU A 70 -3.61 -25.88 -2.19
C GLU A 70 -2.13 -25.56 -2.45
N ALA A 71 -1.39 -25.26 -1.39
CA ALA A 71 0.05 -24.97 -1.48
C ALA A 71 0.78 -25.72 -0.36
N GLU A 72 1.97 -26.22 -0.66
CA GLU A 72 2.87 -26.82 0.33
C GLU A 72 3.66 -25.72 1.02
N PHE A 73 3.59 -25.67 2.35
CA PHE A 73 4.31 -24.70 3.19
C PHE A 73 5.43 -25.39 3.96
N ILE A 74 6.58 -24.71 4.07
CA ILE A 74 7.70 -25.15 4.89
C ILE A 74 7.65 -24.37 6.21
N GLU A 75 7.62 -25.09 7.34
CA GLU A 75 7.62 -24.53 8.69
C GLU A 75 8.91 -24.95 9.43
N GLY A 76 9.49 -24.05 10.21
CA GLY A 76 10.73 -24.32 10.96
C GLY A 76 11.19 -23.12 11.80
N GLU A 77 12.16 -23.36 12.69
CA GLU A 77 12.79 -22.32 13.50
C GLU A 77 13.85 -21.57 12.69
N VAL A 78 13.83 -20.23 12.76
CA VAL A 78 14.87 -19.40 12.15
C VAL A 78 16.08 -19.37 13.07
N VAL A 79 17.18 -20.01 12.66
CA VAL A 79 18.44 -20.05 13.42
C VAL A 79 19.30 -18.81 13.13
N GLU A 80 19.34 -18.36 11.88
CA GLU A 80 20.16 -17.23 11.46
C GLU A 80 19.56 -16.53 10.23
N ILE A 81 19.62 -15.19 10.19
CA ILE A 81 19.30 -14.38 9.01
C ILE A 81 20.52 -13.51 8.70
N GLN A 82 21.15 -13.75 7.54
CA GLN A 82 22.19 -12.87 7.00
C GLN A 82 21.61 -12.11 5.79
N ILE A 83 21.79 -10.78 5.77
CA ILE A 83 21.34 -9.91 4.67
C ILE A 83 22.56 -9.22 4.07
N ASP A 84 23.04 -9.72 2.94
CA ASP A 84 24.11 -9.07 2.18
C ASP A 84 23.54 -7.95 1.32
N ARG A 85 23.78 -6.69 1.73
CA ARG A 85 23.49 -5.53 0.88
C ARG A 85 24.74 -5.20 0.08
N PRO A 86 24.73 -5.32 -1.27
CA PRO A 86 25.83 -4.81 -2.06
C PRO A 86 25.90 -3.29 -1.87
N ALA A 87 27.08 -2.79 -1.50
CA ALA A 87 27.33 -1.36 -1.40
C ALA A 87 27.07 -0.73 -2.77
N THR A 88 26.01 0.06 -2.89
CA THR A 88 25.77 0.89 -4.06
C THR A 88 26.96 1.82 -4.20
N GLY A 89 27.80 1.58 -5.20
CA GLY A 89 29.01 2.35 -5.47
C GLY A 89 28.69 3.83 -5.52
N THR A 90 29.45 4.61 -4.76
CA THR A 90 29.53 6.07 -4.90
C THR A 90 29.83 6.40 -6.35
N VAL A 91 28.84 6.89 -7.10
CA VAL A 91 29.12 7.69 -8.29
C VAL A 91 29.72 8.99 -7.76
N GLN A 92 31.05 9.05 -7.73
CA GLN A 92 31.78 10.29 -7.56
C GLN A 92 31.47 11.16 -8.78
N ILE A 93 30.88 12.32 -8.51
CA ILE A 93 30.86 13.47 -9.43
C ILE A 93 32.28 14.04 -9.53
#